data_AF-A0A5A7N4Y7-F1
#
_entry.id   AF-A0A5A7N4Y7-F1
#
_cell.length_a   1.000
_cell.length_b   1.000
_cell.length_c   1.000
_cell.angle_alpha   90.00
_cell.angle_beta   90.00
_cell.angle_gamma   90.00
#
_symmetry.space_group_name_H-M   'P 1'
#
loop_
_entity.id
_entity.type
_entity.pdbx_description
1 polymer ?
#
loop_
_entity_poly.entity_id
_entity_poly.type
_entity_poly.pdbx_seq_one_letter_code
_entity_poly.pdbx_strand_id
1 'polypeptide(L)'
;MHGQVFLIGADAPQMGARHLKAAQQALEEQDFVFGPAHDGGFWLFGGKRPIPKPLWLAPRYSTAHARADFIDALKANAFPAPAMLDFLNDIDEAEDLAALTHEMPATRSPAQRRLMAWLRQMESDQTRM
;
A
#
# COMPACT_ATOMS: atom_id res chain seq x y z
N MET A 1 -14.86 -19.83 7.00
CA MET A 1 -14.50 -18.42 7.22
C MET A 1 -13.02 -18.28 6.93
N HIS A 2 -12.59 -17.19 6.28
CA HIS A 2 -11.17 -16.92 6.03
C HIS A 2 -10.54 -16.35 7.31
N GLY A 3 -9.33 -16.80 7.68
CA GLY A 3 -8.67 -16.40 8.94
C GLY A 3 -8.00 -15.03 8.88
N GLN A 4 -7.60 -14.57 7.70
CA GLN A 4 -6.98 -13.28 7.44
C GLN A 4 -7.45 -12.77 6.06
N VAL A 5 -7.63 -11.46 5.93
CA VAL A 5 -8.04 -10.81 4.67
C VAL A 5 -7.17 -9.58 4.45
N PHE A 6 -6.77 -9.36 3.19
CA PHE A 6 -6.07 -8.15 2.75
C PHE A 6 -6.91 -7.38 1.73
N LEU A 7 -6.99 -6.06 1.93
CA LEU A 7 -7.37 -5.07 0.94
C LEU A 7 -6.07 -4.44 0.44
N ILE A 8 -5.85 -4.45 -0.88
CA ILE A 8 -4.60 -4.00 -1.48
C ILE A 8 -4.93 -3.04 -2.63
N GLY A 9 -4.23 -1.91 -2.67
CA GLY A 9 -4.22 -0.99 -3.80
C GLY A 9 -3.62 -1.63 -5.05
N ALA A 10 -3.96 -1.09 -6.22
CA ALA A 10 -3.48 -1.60 -7.51
C ALA A 10 -2.38 -0.72 -8.15
N ASP A 11 -2.01 0.34 -7.44
CA ASP A 11 -1.21 1.51 -7.81
C ASP A 11 0.20 1.51 -7.20
N ALA A 12 0.56 0.49 -6.42
CA ALA A 12 1.91 0.28 -5.89
C ALA A 12 2.66 -0.88 -6.61
N PRO A 13 3.13 -0.71 -7.87
CA PRO A 13 3.72 -1.79 -8.66
C PRO A 13 5.06 -2.33 -8.12
N GLN A 14 5.75 -1.59 -7.26
CA GLN A 14 6.93 -2.02 -6.49
C GLN A 14 6.61 -2.99 -5.35
N MET A 15 5.32 -3.15 -4.99
CA MET A 15 4.91 -4.14 -4.01
C MET A 15 5.43 -5.53 -4.41
N GLY A 16 6.00 -6.26 -3.45
CA GLY A 16 6.55 -7.59 -3.66
C GLY A 16 6.09 -8.59 -2.61
N ALA A 17 6.42 -9.86 -2.85
CA ALA A 17 6.07 -10.96 -1.94
C ALA A 17 6.57 -10.75 -0.49
N ARG A 18 7.68 -10.01 -0.30
CA ARG A 18 8.17 -9.66 1.04
C ARG A 18 7.17 -8.85 1.85
N HIS A 19 6.45 -7.92 1.22
CA HIS A 19 5.49 -7.05 1.91
C HIS A 19 4.25 -7.85 2.33
N LEU A 20 3.75 -8.75 1.47
CA LEU A 20 2.63 -9.63 1.82
C LEU A 20 2.98 -10.62 2.93
N LYS A 21 4.22 -11.15 2.92
CA LYS A 21 4.72 -11.98 4.02
C LYS A 21 4.83 -11.20 5.33
N ALA A 22 5.34 -9.98 5.29
CA ALA A 22 5.40 -9.11 6.47
C ALA A 22 4.00 -8.78 7.00
N ALA A 23 3.03 -8.49 6.11
CA ALA A 23 1.63 -8.29 6.49
C ALA A 23 1.03 -9.53 7.18
N GLN A 24 1.28 -10.72 6.62
CA GLN A 24 0.83 -11.98 7.20
C GLN A 24 1.43 -12.22 8.59
N GLN A 25 2.74 -12.04 8.74
CA GLN A 25 3.47 -12.18 10.00
C GLN A 25 2.96 -11.17 11.04
N ALA A 26 2.73 -9.92 10.66
CA ALA A 26 2.16 -8.91 11.55
C ALA A 26 0.78 -9.34 12.08
N LEU A 27 -0.05 -9.99 11.26
CA LEU A 27 -1.36 -10.49 11.67
C LEU A 27 -1.29 -11.75 12.57
N GLU A 28 -0.14 -12.39 12.75
CA GLU A 28 0.02 -13.44 13.76
C GLU A 28 -0.14 -12.85 15.18
N GLU A 29 0.45 -11.68 15.41
CA GLU A 29 0.48 -11.00 16.71
C GLU A 29 -0.59 -9.90 16.85
N GLN A 30 -0.97 -9.26 15.75
CA GLN A 30 -1.88 -8.10 15.74
C GLN A 30 -3.21 -8.39 15.05
N ASP A 31 -4.25 -7.61 15.38
CA ASP A 31 -5.57 -7.76 14.76
C ASP A 31 -5.66 -7.13 13.37
N PHE A 32 -4.88 -6.07 13.14
CA PHE A 32 -4.87 -5.28 11.92
C PHE A 32 -3.46 -4.87 11.53
N VAL A 33 -3.25 -4.60 10.24
CA VAL A 33 -1.99 -4.08 9.71
C VAL A 33 -2.26 -3.08 8.58
N PHE A 34 -1.50 -1.99 8.55
CA PHE A 34 -1.45 -1.06 7.43
C PHE A 34 -0.12 -1.18 6.69
N GLY A 35 -0.20 -1.20 5.37
CA GLY A 35 0.86 -0.77 4.47
C GLY A 35 0.66 0.72 4.17
N PRO A 36 1.36 1.64 4.84
CA PRO A 36 1.12 3.06 4.66
C PRO A 36 1.66 3.56 3.31
N ALA A 37 0.92 4.47 2.68
CA ALA A 37 1.41 5.24 1.55
C ALA A 37 1.98 6.59 2.02
N HIS A 38 2.92 7.15 1.26
CA HIS A 38 3.59 8.41 1.58
C HIS A 38 2.70 9.64 1.42
N ASP A 39 1.69 9.57 0.56
CA ASP A 39 0.68 10.60 0.33
C ASP A 39 -0.25 10.80 1.56
N GLY A 40 -0.23 9.86 2.51
CA GLY A 40 -1.06 9.84 3.72
C GLY A 40 -2.17 8.77 3.71
N GLY A 41 -2.36 8.09 2.57
CA GLY A 41 -3.22 6.93 2.41
C GLY A 41 -2.57 5.63 2.87
N PHE A 42 -2.99 4.52 2.25
CA PHE A 42 -2.44 3.19 2.48
C PHE A 42 -2.58 2.31 1.24
N TRP A 43 -1.48 1.64 0.86
CA TRP A 43 -1.45 0.66 -0.22
C TRP A 43 -1.95 -0.72 0.22
N LEU A 44 -2.02 -0.98 1.54
CA LEU A 44 -2.60 -2.20 2.10
C LEU A 44 -3.29 -1.97 3.43
N PHE A 45 -4.42 -2.64 3.62
CA PHE A 45 -5.00 -2.89 4.93
C PHE A 45 -5.24 -4.39 5.11
N GLY A 46 -4.81 -4.96 6.22
CA GLY A 46 -5.06 -6.34 6.58
C GLY A 46 -5.79 -6.48 7.90
N GLY A 47 -6.61 -7.51 8.03
CA GLY A 47 -7.31 -7.81 9.29
C GLY A 47 -7.67 -9.27 9.46
N LYS A 48 -7.72 -9.70 10.73
CA LYS A 48 -8.25 -11.02 11.15
C LYS A 48 -9.59 -10.94 11.89
N ARG A 49 -10.12 -9.72 12.06
CA ARG A 49 -11.40 -9.45 12.74
C ARG A 49 -12.29 -8.57 11.86
N PRO A 50 -13.63 -8.76 11.90
CA PRO A 50 -14.54 -7.92 11.15
C PRO A 50 -14.54 -6.50 11.71
N ILE A 51 -14.53 -5.51 10.81
CA ILE A 51 -14.72 -4.09 11.13
C ILE A 51 -16.15 -3.71 10.69
N PRO A 52 -16.96 -3.11 11.57
CA PRO A 52 -18.30 -2.65 11.22
C PRO A 52 -18.28 -1.64 10.07
N LYS A 53 -19.28 -1.72 9.18
CA LYS A 53 -19.41 -0.84 8.00
C LYS A 53 -19.23 0.67 8.30
N PRO A 54 -19.78 1.23 9.40
CA PRO A 54 -19.60 2.67 9.68
C PRO A 54 -18.14 3.11 9.83
N LEU A 55 -17.25 2.24 10.35
CA LEU A 55 -15.84 2.57 10.51
C LEU A 55 -15.11 2.60 9.18
N TRP A 56 -15.52 1.77 8.22
CA TRP A 56 -15.04 1.86 6.84
C TRP A 56 -15.51 3.11 6.11
N LEU A 57 -16.59 3.74 6.56
CA LEU A 57 -17.13 4.95 5.91
C LEU A 57 -16.68 6.24 6.57
N ALA A 58 -15.99 6.16 7.71
CA ALA A 58 -15.48 7.31 8.44
C ALA A 58 -14.32 8.05 7.73
N PRO A 59 -13.38 7.37 7.05
CA PRO A 59 -12.25 8.05 6.42
C PRO A 59 -12.63 8.96 5.26
N ARG A 60 -11.95 10.09 5.16
CA ARG A 60 -11.93 10.91 3.94
C ARG A 60 -11.03 10.25 2.90
N TYR A 61 -11.55 9.28 2.17
CA TYR A 61 -10.83 8.60 1.10
C TYR A 61 -10.35 9.57 0.00
N SER A 62 -9.30 9.15 -0.71
CA SER A 62 -8.62 9.95 -1.73
C SER A 62 -8.08 11.28 -1.17
N THR A 63 -7.65 11.28 0.09
CA THR A 63 -6.97 12.40 0.73
C THR A 63 -5.83 11.87 1.59
N ALA A 64 -4.86 12.75 1.90
CA ALA A 64 -3.76 12.49 2.82
C ALA A 64 -4.20 12.13 4.26
N HIS A 65 -5.49 12.27 4.58
CA HIS A 65 -6.03 11.96 5.90
C HIS A 65 -6.65 10.56 5.99
N ALA A 66 -6.84 9.85 4.87
CA ALA A 66 -7.61 8.60 4.84
C ALA A 66 -7.12 7.58 5.88
N ARG A 67 -5.79 7.36 5.99
CA ARG A 67 -5.24 6.42 6.97
C ARG A 67 -5.42 6.92 8.40
N ALA A 68 -5.15 8.20 8.66
CA ALA A 68 -5.25 8.78 10.00
C ALA A 68 -6.71 8.74 10.50
N ASP A 69 -7.65 9.15 9.66
CA ASP A 69 -9.09 9.09 9.97
C ASP A 69 -9.52 7.64 10.28
N PHE A 70 -8.99 6.65 9.56
CA PHE A 70 -9.33 5.25 9.79
C PHE A 70 -8.75 4.74 11.13
N ILE A 71 -7.50 5.08 11.45
CA ILE A 71 -6.89 4.76 12.75
C ILE A 71 -7.70 5.41 13.89
N ASP A 72 -8.11 6.66 13.73
CA ASP A 72 -8.93 7.36 14.72
C ASP A 72 -10.32 6.73 14.88
N ALA A 73 -10.94 6.30 13.77
CA ALA A 73 -12.22 5.58 13.81
C ALA A 73 -12.09 4.23 14.55
N LEU A 74 -11.02 3.48 14.32
CA LEU A 74 -10.73 2.24 15.06
C LEU A 74 -10.55 2.52 16.55
N LYS A 75 -9.71 3.50 16.89
CA LYS A 75 -9.40 3.91 18.27
C LYS A 75 -10.65 4.36 19.03
N ALA A 76 -11.50 5.19 18.42
CA ALA A 76 -12.73 5.69 19.03
C ALA A 76 -13.75 4.57 19.33
N ASN A 77 -13.61 3.43 18.67
CA ASN A 77 -14.47 2.25 18.85
C ASN A 77 -13.76 1.10 19.57
N ALA A 78 -12.68 1.40 20.32
CA ALA A 78 -11.92 0.46 21.14
C ALA A 78 -11.31 -0.74 20.39
N PHE A 79 -11.02 -0.58 19.09
CA PHE A 79 -10.17 -1.52 18.37
C PHE A 79 -8.69 -1.24 18.68
N PRO A 80 -7.83 -2.29 18.69
CA PRO A 80 -6.39 -2.10 18.86
C PRO A 80 -5.77 -1.33 17.69
N ALA A 81 -4.66 -0.66 17.97
CA ALA A 81 -3.88 0.01 16.93
C ALA A 81 -3.32 -1.03 15.93
N PRO A 82 -3.40 -0.78 14.62
CA PRO A 82 -2.81 -1.66 13.61
C PRO A 82 -1.28 -1.65 13.68
N ALA A 83 -0.64 -2.77 13.28
CA ALA A 83 0.77 -2.76 12.90
C ALA A 83 1.00 -1.88 11.68
N MET A 84 2.22 -1.37 11.53
CA MET A 84 2.64 -0.58 10.37
C MET A 84 3.76 -1.31 9.63
N LEU A 85 3.58 -1.51 8.33
CA LEU A 85 4.63 -2.00 7.43
C LEU A 85 5.47 -0.83 6.89
N ASP A 86 6.39 -1.16 5.98
CA ASP A 86 7.15 -0.19 5.22
C ASP A 86 6.21 0.72 4.39
N PHE A 87 6.62 1.98 4.25
CA PHE A 87 5.97 2.91 3.36
C PHE A 87 6.30 2.57 1.90
N LEU A 88 5.31 2.70 1.02
CA LEU A 88 5.47 2.69 -0.43
C LEU A 88 4.87 3.98 -1.02
N ASN A 89 5.30 4.35 -2.22
CA ASN A 89 4.66 5.41 -3.00
C ASN A 89 3.59 4.79 -3.91
N ASP A 90 2.36 5.28 -3.83
CA ASP A 90 1.35 4.97 -4.84
C ASP A 90 1.68 5.79 -6.11
N ILE A 91 1.33 5.27 -7.27
CA ILE A 91 1.60 5.91 -8.56
C ILE A 91 0.31 6.52 -9.07
N ASP A 92 0.12 7.82 -8.82
CA ASP A 92 -1.08 8.58 -9.19
C ASP A 92 -0.83 9.48 -10.41
N GLU A 93 0.34 10.14 -10.42
CA GLU A 93 0.75 11.10 -11.44
C GLU A 93 2.04 10.65 -12.15
N ALA A 94 2.39 11.32 -13.25
CA ALA A 94 3.55 10.93 -14.07
C ALA A 94 4.88 11.12 -13.32
N GLU A 95 4.92 12.11 -12.43
CA GLU A 95 6.04 12.49 -11.59
C GLU A 95 6.44 11.36 -10.61
N ASP A 96 5.47 10.55 -10.16
CA ASP A 96 5.69 9.44 -9.23
C ASP A 96 6.54 8.32 -9.85
N LEU A 97 6.53 8.21 -11.18
CA LEU A 97 7.30 7.20 -11.91
C LEU A 97 8.82 7.33 -11.68
N ALA A 98 9.31 8.53 -11.37
CA ALA A 98 10.74 8.77 -11.13
C ALA A 98 11.22 8.05 -9.85
N ALA A 99 10.39 8.03 -8.80
CA ALA A 99 10.70 7.34 -7.55
C ALA A 99 10.67 5.82 -7.72
N LEU A 100 9.77 5.33 -8.58
CA LEU A 100 9.52 3.91 -8.77
C LEU A 100 10.77 3.10 -9.14
N THR A 101 11.68 3.68 -9.94
CA THR A 101 12.95 3.03 -10.33
C THR A 101 13.80 2.62 -9.12
N HIS A 102 13.80 3.43 -8.07
CA HIS A 102 14.59 3.21 -6.86
C HIS A 102 13.90 2.27 -5.86
N GLU A 103 12.56 2.21 -5.90
CA GLU A 103 11.76 1.43 -4.96
C GLU A 103 11.54 -0.01 -5.40
N MET A 104 11.70 -0.28 -6.69
CA MET A 104 11.51 -1.61 -7.25
C MET A 104 12.38 -2.66 -6.56
N PRO A 105 11.82 -3.86 -6.26
CA PRO A 105 12.57 -4.90 -5.59
C PRO A 105 13.71 -5.41 -6.47
N ALA A 106 14.79 -5.87 -5.85
CA ALA A 106 15.93 -6.48 -6.55
C ALA A 106 15.48 -7.65 -7.44
N THR A 107 14.66 -8.54 -6.88
CA THR A 107 14.01 -9.63 -7.62
C THR A 107 12.65 -9.17 -8.13
N ARG A 108 12.58 -8.85 -9.42
CA ARG A 108 11.36 -8.35 -10.08
C ARG A 108 10.52 -9.46 -10.68
N SER A 109 9.21 -9.35 -10.60
CA SER A 109 8.25 -10.19 -11.34
C SER A 109 8.35 -9.93 -12.87
N PRO A 110 7.79 -10.81 -13.72
CA PRO A 110 7.72 -10.54 -15.16
C PRO A 110 7.03 -9.21 -15.50
N ALA A 111 5.98 -8.84 -14.76
CA ALA A 111 5.27 -7.57 -14.96
C ALA A 111 6.15 -6.37 -14.57
N GLN A 112 6.81 -6.43 -13.41
CA GLN A 112 7.74 -5.38 -12.97
C GLN A 112 8.91 -5.20 -13.94
N ARG A 113 9.44 -6.28 -14.51
CA ARG A 113 10.49 -6.19 -15.55
C ARG A 113 10.00 -5.48 -16.81
N ARG A 114 8.78 -5.75 -17.26
CA ARG A 114 8.18 -5.06 -18.42
C ARG A 114 7.98 -3.57 -18.13
N LEU A 115 7.45 -3.23 -16.94
CA LEU A 115 7.28 -1.84 -16.52
C LEU A 115 8.62 -1.09 -16.50
N MET A 116 9.67 -1.68 -15.92
CA MET A 116 11.00 -1.06 -15.91
C MET A 116 11.64 -0.93 -17.30
N ALA A 117 11.37 -1.88 -18.20
CA ALA A 117 11.85 -1.77 -19.57
C ALA A 117 11.14 -0.62 -20.31
N TRP A 118 9.84 -0.46 -20.08
CA TRP A 118 9.04 0.64 -20.64
C TRP A 118 9.51 2.01 -20.13
N LEU A 119 9.74 2.17 -18.82
CA LEU A 119 10.25 3.43 -18.25
C LEU A 119 11.58 3.87 -18.87
N ARG A 120 12.52 2.93 -19.04
CA ARG A 120 13.83 3.22 -19.68
C ARG A 120 13.70 3.67 -21.13
N GLN A 121 12.70 3.16 -21.86
CA GLN A 121 12.43 3.59 -23.23
C GLN A 121 11.89 5.01 -23.25
N MET A 122 10.96 5.35 -22.36
CA MET A 122 10.41 6.71 -22.25
C MET A 122 11.49 7.76 -21.95
N GLU A 123 12.39 7.49 -21.00
CA GLU A 123 13.51 8.38 -20.67
C GLU A 123 14.43 8.60 -21.89
N SER A 124 14.66 7.55 -22.68
CA SER A 124 15.48 7.60 -23.89
C SER A 124 14.83 8.43 -24.99
N ASP A 125 13.51 8.36 -25.12
CA ASP A 125 12.75 9.09 -26.13
C ASP A 125 12.62 10.58 -25.77
N GLN A 126 12.45 10.91 -24.49
CA GLN A 126 12.44 12.31 -24.02
C GLN A 126 13.79 13.02 -24.19
N THR A 127 14.90 12.28 -24.09
CA THR A 127 16.26 12.84 -24.26
C THR A 127 16.61 13.11 -25.74
N ARG A 128 15.80 12.60 -26.69
CA ARG A 128 16.02 12.74 -28.14
C ARG A 128 15.22 13.87 -28.80
N MET A 129 14.34 14.55 -28.05
CA MET A 129 13.62 15.76 -28.49
C MET A 129 14.34 17.02 -28.04
#